data_AF-A0AAD0J847-F1
#
_entry.id   AF-A0AAD0J847-F1
#
_cell.length_a   1.000
_cell.length_b   1.000
_cell.length_c   1.000
_cell.angle_alpha   90.00
_cell.angle_beta   90.00
_cell.angle_gamma   90.00
#
_symmetry.space_group_name_H-M   'P 1'
#
loop_
_entity.id
_entity.type
_entity.pdbx_description
1 polymer ?
#
loop_
_entity_poly.entity_id
_entity_poly.type
_entity_poly.pdbx_seq_one_letter_code
_entity_poly.pdbx_strand_id
1 'polypeptide(L)'
;MPFDFEPTDMSAVDEQSGISILRPRILPDAQLDGSVGIEYQYTFNRDSKTVWAIGFFGKQALISTNGGRERRYTLDLGPDWVLNDMLKFKDSLGNLDEPFALIQSLAQGLVNSFAVEVGNPQDLRFVAFTRADALARVGVPVPEGTPICDDGSIILASVFIRAHQV
;
A
#
# COMPACT_ATOMS: atom_id res chain seq x y z
N MET A 1 -19.35 -1.72 -3.58
CA MET A 1 -18.66 -0.99 -4.67
C MET A 1 -17.25 -0.87 -4.19
N PRO A 2 -16.27 -1.35 -4.97
CA PRO A 2 -14.87 -1.28 -4.59
C PRO A 2 -14.49 0.16 -4.29
N PHE A 3 -13.67 0.37 -3.28
CA PHE A 3 -13.08 1.68 -3.07
C PHE A 3 -12.28 2.09 -4.31
N ASP A 4 -12.38 3.37 -4.63
CA ASP A 4 -11.62 4.02 -5.68
C ASP A 4 -10.89 5.23 -5.09
N PHE A 5 -9.75 4.94 -4.44
CA PHE A 5 -8.96 5.97 -3.77
C PHE A 5 -8.16 6.76 -4.79
N GLU A 6 -8.64 7.93 -5.18
CA GLU A 6 -7.92 8.84 -6.06
C GLU A 6 -6.86 9.64 -5.30
N PRO A 7 -5.68 9.87 -5.89
CA PRO A 7 -4.63 10.66 -5.25
C PRO A 7 -5.00 12.14 -5.18
N THR A 8 -4.76 12.77 -4.03
CA THR A 8 -4.84 14.22 -3.83
C THR A 8 -3.56 14.72 -3.13
N ASP A 9 -3.48 16.02 -2.83
CA ASP A 9 -2.29 16.56 -2.15
C ASP A 9 -2.08 15.87 -0.79
N MET A 10 -0.98 15.13 -0.68
CA MET A 10 -0.58 14.39 0.53
C MET A 10 -1.59 13.34 1.05
N SER A 11 -2.56 12.90 0.24
CA SER A 11 -3.54 11.89 0.65
C SER A 11 -4.14 11.12 -0.54
N ALA A 12 -4.96 10.11 -0.27
CA ALA A 12 -5.83 9.47 -1.26
C ALA A 12 -7.26 9.43 -0.75
N VAL A 13 -8.25 9.69 -1.61
CA VAL A 13 -9.65 9.87 -1.20
C VAL A 13 -10.55 9.00 -2.05
N ASP A 14 -11.42 8.24 -1.41
CA ASP A 14 -12.56 7.61 -2.06
C ASP A 14 -13.79 8.48 -1.81
N GLU A 15 -14.23 9.22 -2.84
CA GLU A 15 -15.32 10.19 -2.71
C GLU A 15 -16.64 9.55 -2.30
N GLN A 16 -16.90 8.32 -2.78
CA GLN A 16 -18.15 7.63 -2.54
C GLN A 16 -18.35 7.29 -1.06
N SER A 17 -17.31 6.80 -0.39
CA SER A 17 -17.36 6.46 1.04
C SER A 17 -16.97 7.62 1.95
N GLY A 18 -16.44 8.71 1.39
CA GLY A 18 -15.88 9.85 2.13
C GLY A 18 -14.65 9.49 2.96
N ILE A 19 -14.00 8.36 2.70
CA ILE A 19 -12.79 7.93 3.41
C ILE A 19 -11.57 8.55 2.73
N SER A 20 -10.69 9.13 3.55
CA SER A 20 -9.39 9.63 3.15
C SER A 20 -8.27 8.86 3.85
N ILE A 21 -7.21 8.57 3.11
CA ILE A 21 -5.98 7.93 3.58
C ILE A 21 -4.90 9.01 3.56
N LEU A 22 -4.47 9.45 4.73
CA LEU A 22 -3.40 10.44 4.82
C LEU A 22 -2.04 9.78 4.55
N ARG A 23 -1.07 10.57 4.06
CA ARG A 23 0.32 10.12 3.99
C ARG A 23 0.75 9.58 5.37
N PRO A 24 1.40 8.40 5.41
CA PRO A 24 1.69 7.76 6.68
C PRO A 24 2.79 8.51 7.42
N ARG A 25 2.83 8.32 8.74
CA ARG A 25 4.07 8.53 9.46
C ARG A 25 5.04 7.42 9.07
N ILE A 26 6.26 7.81 8.71
CA ILE A 26 7.33 6.91 8.29
C ILE A 26 8.40 6.89 9.38
N LEU A 27 8.71 5.70 9.90
CA LEU A 27 9.72 5.49 10.92
C LEU A 27 10.81 4.52 10.41
N PRO A 28 12.07 4.69 10.85
CA PRO A 28 13.10 3.71 10.55
C PRO A 28 12.82 2.41 11.28
N ASP A 29 12.92 1.29 10.58
CA ASP A 29 12.90 -0.04 11.17
C ASP A 29 14.28 -0.68 11.01
N ALA A 30 14.97 -0.85 12.14
CA ALA A 30 16.32 -1.38 12.19
C ALA A 30 16.26 -2.91 12.04
N GLN A 31 16.41 -3.39 10.81
CA GLN A 31 16.45 -4.81 10.51
C GLN A 31 17.80 -5.41 10.93
N LEU A 32 17.77 -6.63 11.47
CA LEU A 32 18.95 -7.35 11.95
C LEU A 32 19.96 -7.66 10.83
N ASP A 33 19.52 -7.69 9.58
CA ASP A 33 20.34 -7.95 8.39
C ASP A 33 21.03 -6.69 7.84
N GLY A 34 20.85 -5.53 8.47
CA GLY A 34 21.40 -4.25 8.04
C GLY A 34 20.67 -3.61 6.85
N SER A 35 19.57 -4.21 6.38
CA SER A 35 18.70 -3.57 5.40
C SER A 35 17.94 -2.38 6.02
N VAL A 36 17.65 -1.37 5.19
CA VAL A 36 16.86 -0.21 5.63
C VAL A 36 15.39 -0.60 5.59
N GLY A 37 14.90 -1.07 6.73
CA GLY A 37 13.49 -1.28 6.98
C GLY A 37 12.76 0.06 7.18
N ILE A 38 11.49 0.06 6.83
CA ILE A 38 10.57 1.16 7.05
C ILE A 38 9.35 0.64 7.79
N GLU A 39 8.92 1.35 8.82
CA GLU A 39 7.57 1.20 9.37
C GLU A 39 6.69 2.33 8.82
N TYR A 40 5.54 1.97 8.26
CA TYR A 40 4.48 2.88 7.86
C TYR A 40 3.35 2.84 8.89
N GLN A 41 2.85 4.01 9.28
CA GLN A 41 1.69 4.15 10.15
C GLN A 41 0.64 5.03 9.45
N TYR A 42 -0.41 4.38 8.94
CA TYR A 42 -1.50 5.02 8.21
C TYR A 42 -2.70 5.32 9.11
N THR A 43 -3.42 6.38 8.77
CA THR A 43 -4.75 6.69 9.32
C THR A 43 -5.75 6.87 8.19
N PHE A 44 -6.94 6.33 8.42
CA PHE A 44 -8.10 6.42 7.56
C PHE A 44 -9.13 7.29 8.26
N ASN A 45 -9.57 8.37 7.60
CA ASN A 45 -10.44 9.36 8.20
C ASN A 45 -11.73 9.52 7.38
N ARG A 46 -12.86 9.66 8.07
CA ARG A 46 -14.15 10.05 7.51
C ARG A 46 -14.71 11.19 8.35
N ASP A 47 -15.19 12.26 7.72
CA ASP A 47 -15.73 13.45 8.40
C ASP A 47 -14.78 14.01 9.50
N SER A 48 -13.48 14.09 9.17
CA SER A 48 -12.41 14.55 10.07
C SER A 48 -12.20 13.69 11.33
N LYS A 49 -12.73 12.47 11.36
CA LYS A 49 -12.51 11.50 12.44
C LYS A 49 -11.78 10.28 11.91
N THR A 50 -10.81 9.80 12.67
CA THR A 50 -10.15 8.53 12.38
C THR A 50 -11.14 7.39 12.58
N VAL A 51 -11.40 6.66 11.49
CA VAL A 51 -12.25 5.47 11.47
C VAL A 51 -11.42 4.19 11.54
N TRP A 52 -10.16 4.25 11.12
CA TRP A 52 -9.23 3.12 11.19
C TRP A 52 -7.77 3.59 11.10
N ALA A 53 -6.86 2.76 11.57
CA ALA A 53 -5.42 2.99 11.50
C ALA A 53 -4.72 1.65 11.39
N ILE A 54 -3.65 1.61 10.61
CA ILE A 54 -2.87 0.39 10.40
C ILE A 54 -1.38 0.74 10.34
N GLY A 55 -0.58 -0.03 11.06
CA GLY A 55 0.88 -0.04 10.92
C GLY A 55 1.31 -1.23 10.07
N PHE A 56 2.44 -1.17 9.37
CA PHE A 56 3.11 -2.33 8.78
C PHE A 56 4.50 -1.95 8.28
N PHE A 57 5.28 -2.96 7.88
CA PHE A 57 6.66 -2.78 7.48
C PHE A 57 6.82 -2.78 5.96
N GLY A 58 7.98 -2.32 5.53
CA GLY A 58 8.43 -2.41 4.16
C GLY A 58 9.92 -2.11 4.07
N LYS A 59 10.42 -1.95 2.85
CA LYS A 59 11.84 -1.75 2.59
C LYS A 59 12.07 -0.65 1.59
N GLN A 60 13.26 -0.06 1.66
CA GLN A 60 13.79 0.81 0.62
C GLN A 60 14.89 0.10 -0.16
N ALA A 61 14.84 0.20 -1.49
CA ALA A 61 15.91 -0.23 -2.37
C ALA A 61 16.24 0.83 -3.41
N LEU A 62 17.51 0.92 -3.81
CA LEU A 62 17.93 1.70 -4.96
C LEU A 62 18.11 0.74 -6.14
N ILE A 63 17.30 0.92 -7.18
CA ILE A 63 17.29 0.09 -8.37
C ILE A 63 17.94 0.87 -9.51
N SER A 64 19.03 0.32 -10.05
CA SER A 64 19.63 0.83 -11.28
C SER A 64 18.82 0.33 -12.48
N THR A 65 18.31 1.25 -13.29
CA THR A 65 17.61 0.95 -14.53
C THR A 65 18.36 1.54 -15.72
N ASN A 66 18.07 1.09 -16.94
CA ASN A 66 18.65 1.66 -18.16
C ASN A 66 18.32 3.16 -18.33
N GLY A 67 17.27 3.66 -17.65
CA GLY A 67 16.82 5.06 -17.70
C GLY A 67 17.27 5.93 -16.53
N GLY A 68 18.05 5.40 -15.58
CA GLY A 68 18.49 6.12 -14.38
C GLY A 68 18.33 5.31 -13.09
N ARG A 69 18.35 5.99 -11.94
CA ARG A 69 18.16 5.37 -10.63
C ARG A 69 16.72 5.56 -10.18
N GLU A 70 16.03 4.45 -9.93
CA GLU A 70 14.73 4.42 -9.26
C GLU A 70 14.94 4.10 -7.79
N ARG A 71 14.35 4.88 -6.87
CA ARG A 71 14.22 4.44 -5.49
C ARG A 71 12.86 3.80 -5.29
N ARG A 72 12.90 2.53 -4.90
CA ARG A 72 11.72 1.72 -4.67
C ARG A 72 11.45 1.58 -3.19
N TYR A 73 10.20 1.84 -2.83
CA TYR A 73 9.63 1.65 -1.51
C TYR A 73 8.62 0.51 -1.61
N THR A 74 8.79 -0.52 -0.79
CA THR A 74 7.79 -1.58 -0.67
C THR A 74 6.91 -1.35 0.53
N LEU A 75 5.65 -1.77 0.42
CA LEU A 75 4.67 -1.87 1.49
C LEU A 75 4.30 -3.35 1.60
N ASP A 76 4.79 -4.04 2.63
CA ASP A 76 4.58 -5.47 2.81
C ASP A 76 3.28 -5.73 3.58
N LEU A 77 2.24 -6.09 2.83
CA LEU A 77 0.94 -6.48 3.35
C LEU A 77 0.82 -7.99 3.54
N GLY A 78 1.92 -8.74 3.46
CA GLY A 78 1.99 -10.18 3.67
C GLY A 78 1.78 -10.68 5.11
N PRO A 79 2.09 -9.94 6.18
CA PRO A 79 1.88 -10.45 7.53
C PRO A 79 0.39 -10.71 7.82
N ASP A 80 0.08 -11.88 8.39
CA ASP A 80 -1.29 -12.32 8.64
C ASP A 80 -2.11 -11.30 9.46
N TRP A 81 -1.47 -10.59 10.40
CA TRP A 81 -2.13 -9.57 11.21
C TRP A 81 -2.55 -8.34 10.39
N VAL A 82 -1.77 -7.96 9.37
CA VAL A 82 -2.09 -6.83 8.47
C VAL A 82 -3.32 -7.18 7.65
N LEU A 83 -3.31 -8.36 7.01
CA LEU A 83 -4.44 -8.85 6.22
C LEU A 83 -5.70 -9.00 7.07
N ASN A 84 -5.61 -9.62 8.25
CA ASN A 84 -6.76 -9.76 9.14
C ASN A 84 -7.30 -8.40 9.61
N ASP A 85 -6.45 -7.40 9.81
CA ASP A 85 -6.90 -6.06 10.20
C ASP A 85 -7.63 -5.36 9.05
N MET A 86 -7.14 -5.48 7.81
CA MET A 86 -7.84 -5.02 6.60
C MET A 86 -9.22 -5.67 6.45
N LEU A 87 -9.33 -6.98 6.72
CA LEU A 87 -10.60 -7.70 6.67
C LEU A 87 -11.56 -7.27 7.79
N LYS A 88 -11.06 -7.02 9.01
CA LYS A 88 -11.90 -6.47 10.09
C LYS A 88 -12.42 -5.07 9.75
N PHE A 89 -11.60 -4.26 9.08
CA PHE A 89 -12.02 -2.95 8.59
C PHE A 89 -13.12 -3.06 7.53
N LYS A 90 -13.04 -4.05 6.62
CA LYS A 90 -14.14 -4.39 5.70
C LYS A 90 -15.46 -4.56 6.43
N ASP A 91 -15.44 -5.39 7.46
CA ASP A 91 -16.64 -5.81 8.20
C ASP A 91 -17.21 -4.64 9.00
N SER A 92 -16.36 -3.79 9.58
CA SER A 92 -16.80 -2.60 10.33
C SER A 92 -17.50 -1.57 9.44
N LEU A 93 -17.20 -1.55 8.14
CA LEU A 93 -17.85 -0.70 7.16
C LEU A 93 -19.10 -1.32 6.52
N GLY A 94 -19.39 -2.61 6.79
CA GLY A 94 -20.42 -3.35 6.07
C GLY A 94 -20.13 -3.45 4.57
N ASN A 95 -18.85 -3.40 4.16
CA ASN A 95 -18.46 -3.48 2.76
C ASN A 95 -18.71 -4.90 2.24
N LEU A 96 -19.39 -5.00 1.09
CA LEU A 96 -19.82 -6.26 0.47
C LEU A 96 -18.88 -6.76 -0.64
N ASP A 97 -17.79 -6.05 -0.90
CA ASP A 97 -16.85 -6.43 -1.94
C ASP A 97 -16.12 -7.72 -1.56
N GLU A 98 -15.63 -8.44 -2.57
CA GLU A 98 -14.83 -9.64 -2.34
C GLU A 98 -13.55 -9.28 -1.56
N PRO A 99 -13.13 -10.10 -0.57
CA PRO A 99 -11.98 -9.81 0.29
C PRO A 99 -10.71 -9.42 -0.46
N PHE A 100 -10.40 -10.11 -1.55
CA PHE A 100 -9.23 -9.80 -2.38
C PHE A 100 -9.34 -8.42 -3.05
N ALA A 101 -10.51 -8.11 -3.61
CA ALA A 101 -10.75 -6.82 -4.28
C ALA A 101 -10.63 -5.66 -3.30
N LEU A 102 -11.16 -5.82 -2.07
CA LEU A 102 -10.97 -4.83 -1.02
C LEU A 102 -9.48 -4.63 -0.68
N ILE A 103 -8.74 -5.71 -0.44
CA ILE A 103 -7.30 -5.62 -0.12
C ILE A 103 -6.56 -4.89 -1.24
N GLN A 104 -6.91 -5.16 -2.49
CA GLN A 104 -6.35 -4.47 -3.64
C GLN A 104 -6.68 -2.98 -3.67
N SER A 105 -7.94 -2.59 -3.46
CA SER A 105 -8.32 -1.17 -3.42
C SER A 105 -7.69 -0.42 -2.25
N LEU A 106 -7.60 -1.05 -1.07
CA LEU A 106 -6.89 -0.46 0.08
C LEU A 106 -5.41 -0.29 -0.24
N ALA A 107 -4.76 -1.31 -0.83
CA ALA A 107 -3.36 -1.22 -1.28
C ALA A 107 -3.16 -0.07 -2.28
N GLN A 108 -4.10 0.12 -3.22
CA GLN A 108 -4.09 1.23 -4.16
C GLN A 108 -4.17 2.59 -3.46
N GLY A 109 -5.06 2.73 -2.48
CA GLY A 109 -5.17 3.95 -1.69
C GLY A 109 -3.92 4.25 -0.85
N LEU A 110 -3.30 3.23 -0.26
CA LEU A 110 -2.04 3.37 0.49
C LEU A 110 -0.94 3.94 -0.40
N VAL A 111 -0.71 3.36 -1.59
CA VAL A 111 0.32 3.87 -2.51
C VAL A 111 -0.06 5.22 -3.11
N ASN A 112 -1.34 5.49 -3.37
CA ASN A 112 -1.81 6.76 -3.91
C ASN A 112 -1.61 7.94 -2.97
N SER A 113 -1.53 7.70 -1.65
CA SER A 113 -1.20 8.76 -0.67
C SER A 113 0.19 9.40 -0.88
N PHE A 114 1.04 8.76 -1.68
CA PHE A 114 2.34 9.29 -2.10
C PHE A 114 2.33 9.93 -3.49
N ALA A 115 1.31 9.68 -4.32
CA ALA A 115 1.36 9.93 -5.77
C ALA A 115 1.60 11.41 -6.13
N VAL A 116 1.09 12.34 -5.31
CA VAL A 116 1.30 13.78 -5.46
C VAL A 116 2.50 14.21 -4.62
N GLU A 117 3.69 13.68 -4.94
CA GLU A 117 4.95 14.13 -4.36
C GLU A 117 5.68 15.05 -5.34
N VAL A 118 6.02 16.25 -4.85
CA VAL A 118 6.78 17.25 -5.60
C VAL A 118 8.19 17.40 -5.03
N GLY A 119 9.18 17.56 -5.91
CA GLY A 119 10.57 17.85 -5.50
C GLY A 119 11.47 16.62 -5.25
N ASN A 120 11.08 15.44 -5.71
CA ASN A 120 11.93 14.25 -5.66
C ASN A 120 13.05 14.33 -6.74
N PRO A 121 14.35 14.25 -6.34
CA PRO A 121 15.48 14.40 -7.28
C PRO A 121 15.73 13.17 -8.16
N GLN A 122 14.95 12.11 -7.97
CA GLN A 122 15.08 10.83 -8.65
C GLN A 122 13.71 10.17 -8.76
N ASP A 123 13.56 9.24 -9.70
CA ASP A 123 12.31 8.49 -9.88
C ASP A 123 11.99 7.68 -8.62
N LEU A 124 10.73 7.73 -8.18
CA LEU A 124 10.24 6.98 -7.03
C LEU A 124 9.22 5.94 -7.48
N ARG A 125 9.22 4.78 -6.83
CA ARG A 125 8.17 3.78 -6.99
C ARG A 125 7.73 3.25 -5.64
N PHE A 126 6.44 3.28 -5.38
CA PHE A 126 5.84 2.61 -4.22
C PHE A 126 5.12 1.36 -4.73
N VAL A 127 5.36 0.22 -4.08
CA VAL A 127 4.77 -1.07 -4.46
C VAL A 127 4.18 -1.72 -3.22
N ALA A 128 2.86 -1.85 -3.19
CA ALA A 128 2.17 -2.64 -2.19
C ALA A 128 2.00 -4.07 -2.71
N PHE A 129 2.43 -5.03 -1.90
CA PHE A 129 2.39 -6.44 -2.27
C PHE A 129 1.97 -7.29 -1.09
N THR A 130 1.52 -8.49 -1.40
CA THR A 130 1.30 -9.58 -0.45
C THR A 130 1.86 -10.87 -1.03
N ARG A 131 1.58 -12.01 -0.42
CA ARG A 131 1.98 -13.33 -0.94
C ARG A 131 0.78 -14.24 -1.06
N ALA A 132 0.79 -15.12 -2.08
CA ALA A 132 -0.32 -16.04 -2.31
C ALA A 132 -0.58 -16.96 -1.09
N ASP A 133 0.48 -17.41 -0.43
CA ASP A 133 0.39 -18.25 0.77
C ASP A 133 -0.16 -17.48 1.99
N ALA A 134 0.15 -16.18 2.10
CA ALA A 134 -0.40 -15.32 3.15
C ALA A 134 -1.91 -15.12 3.00
N LEU A 135 -2.38 -14.84 1.79
CA LEU A 135 -3.81 -14.73 1.50
C LEU A 135 -4.56 -16.04 1.81
N ALA A 136 -3.97 -17.18 1.45
CA ALA A 136 -4.55 -18.50 1.76
C ALA A 136 -4.69 -18.74 3.27
N ARG A 137 -3.70 -18.33 4.09
CA ARG A 137 -3.76 -18.49 5.56
C ARG A 137 -4.90 -17.70 6.21
N VAL A 138 -5.28 -16.56 5.64
CA VAL A 138 -6.42 -15.75 6.11
C VAL A 138 -7.73 -16.06 5.37
N GLY A 139 -7.75 -17.12 4.56
CA GLY A 139 -8.95 -17.58 3.86
C GLY A 139 -9.37 -16.69 2.68
N VAL A 140 -8.47 -15.87 2.14
CA VAL A 140 -8.74 -15.02 0.98
C VAL A 140 -8.29 -15.74 -0.29
N PRO A 141 -9.22 -16.18 -1.17
CA PRO A 141 -8.85 -16.80 -2.43
C PRO A 141 -8.22 -15.77 -3.38
N VAL A 142 -7.17 -16.19 -4.08
CA VAL A 142 -6.57 -15.40 -5.17
C VAL A 142 -7.40 -15.60 -6.43
N PRO A 143 -7.90 -14.55 -7.09
CA PRO A 143 -8.66 -14.69 -8.33
C PRO A 143 -7.85 -15.35 -9.45
N GLU A 144 -8.51 -16.17 -10.26
CA GLU A 144 -7.88 -16.80 -11.42
C GLU A 144 -7.29 -15.76 -12.38
N GLY A 145 -6.09 -16.03 -12.91
CA GLY A 145 -5.39 -15.09 -13.80
C GLY A 145 -4.64 -13.96 -13.08
N THR A 146 -4.70 -13.87 -11.75
CA THR A 146 -3.86 -12.92 -10.99
C THR A 146 -2.38 -13.28 -11.17
N PRO A 147 -1.53 -12.35 -11.66
CA PRO A 147 -0.10 -12.61 -11.81
C PRO A 147 0.56 -12.85 -10.45
N ILE A 148 1.33 -13.94 -10.34
CA ILE A 148 2.14 -14.28 -9.16
C ILE A 148 3.60 -14.30 -9.62
N CYS A 149 4.45 -13.56 -8.91
CA CYS A 149 5.89 -13.55 -9.15
C CYS A 149 6.54 -14.90 -8.78
N ASP A 150 7.74 -15.16 -9.29
CA ASP A 150 8.48 -16.41 -9.03
C ASP A 150 8.73 -16.67 -7.53
N ASP A 151 8.80 -15.61 -6.72
CA ASP A 151 8.98 -15.66 -5.27
C ASP A 151 7.68 -15.85 -4.48
N GLY A 152 6.54 -16.00 -5.17
CA GLY A 152 5.20 -16.13 -4.61
C GLY A 152 4.51 -14.81 -4.27
N SER A 153 5.16 -13.67 -4.55
CA SER A 153 4.60 -12.34 -4.29
C SER A 153 3.51 -11.98 -5.30
N ILE A 154 2.50 -11.24 -4.84
CA ILE A 154 1.43 -10.66 -5.66
C ILE A 154 1.50 -9.15 -5.48
N ILE A 155 1.73 -8.43 -6.57
CA ILE A 155 1.66 -6.96 -6.57
C ILE A 155 0.17 -6.57 -6.55
N LEU A 156 -0.25 -5.93 -5.46
CA LEU A 156 -1.62 -5.47 -5.29
C LEU A 156 -1.81 -4.09 -5.94
N ALA A 157 -0.84 -3.19 -5.74
CA ALA A 157 -0.85 -1.86 -6.32
C ALA A 157 0.55 -1.29 -6.47
N SER A 158 0.70 -0.34 -7.38
CA SER A 158 1.93 0.44 -7.48
C SER A 158 1.67 1.84 -8.01
N VAL A 159 2.47 2.80 -7.55
CA VAL A 159 2.54 4.14 -8.15
C VAL A 159 3.98 4.48 -8.49
N PHE A 160 4.14 5.21 -9.59
CA PHE A 160 5.43 5.68 -10.07
C PHE A 160 5.41 7.20 -10.19
N ILE A 161 6.42 7.85 -9.63
CA ILE A 161 6.53 9.30 -9.57
C ILE A 161 7.85 9.67 -10.25
N ARG A 162 7.75 10.47 -11.31
CA ARG A 162 8.90 10.94 -12.06
C ARG A 162 9.74 11.89 -11.22
N ALA A 163 11.05 11.85 -11.41
CA ALA A 163 11.94 12.88 -10.88
C ALA A 163 11.48 14.27 -11.34
N HIS A 164 11.44 15.22 -10.42
CA HIS A 164 11.27 16.64 -10.73
C HIS A 164 12.65 17.29 -10.68
N GLN A 165 13.13 17.79 -11.82
CA GLN A 165 14.31 18.65 -11.82
C GLN A 165 13.92 20.01 -11.22
N VAL A 166 14.63 20.40 -10.16
CA VAL A 166 14.57 21.75 -9.59
C VAL A 166 15.34 22.70 -10.50
#